data_AF-A0A2V8YDR3-F1
#
_entry.id   AF-A0A2V8YDR3-F1
#
_cell.length_a   1.000
_cell.length_b   1.000
_cell.length_c   1.000
_cell.angle_alpha   90.00
_cell.angle_beta   90.00
_cell.angle_gamma   90.00
#
_symmetry.space_group_name_H-M   'P 1'
#
loop_
_entity.id
_entity.type
_entity.pdbx_description
1 polymer ?
#
loop_
_entity_poly.entity_id
_entity_poly.type
_entity_poly.pdbx_seq_one_letter_code
_entity_poly.pdbx_strand_id
1 'polypeptide(L)'
;MKAMILAAGLGARLRPLTDTRPKALVEINGRTLLEITLTRLRSFGINEVIVNVHHFADMVVDCLKSHNNFDMRIKISRENDLLLDTGGGLKKAAWFFLEDSHQGTALAVPKGEQNKGALAPEVHKTSSDRKDDPFLLHNVDVISTIDFRRMLQFHNEHRALATLAVQSRESSRLLLFNENLLVGRAATSSPALEKDVVPSEARNPAIAATQSRSDPTFATLSSNAPLATRHSALPLAFSGIHIISPRLLPMLTEQGVFSITDAYLRLAAQGEKILAFRADEYYWRDLGRPSDLSQAALDLQQRFFE
;
A
#
# COMPACT_ATOMS: atom_id res chain seq x y z
N MET A 1 -2.10 2.67 15.67
CA MET A 1 -2.27 2.32 14.24
C MET A 1 -1.57 0.99 13.95
N LYS A 2 -2.27 0.04 13.33
CA LYS A 2 -1.71 -1.20 12.74
C LYS A 2 -1.21 -0.92 11.31
N ALA A 3 -0.45 -1.82 10.70
CA ALA A 3 -0.09 -1.72 9.30
C ALA A 3 -0.12 -3.06 8.54
N MET A 4 -0.20 -2.97 7.21
CA MET A 4 0.08 -4.08 6.31
C MET A 4 1.18 -3.69 5.33
N ILE A 5 2.13 -4.61 5.13
CA ILE A 5 3.13 -4.51 4.07
C ILE A 5 2.70 -5.42 2.91
N LEU A 6 2.57 -4.83 1.72
CA LEU A 6 2.28 -5.53 0.49
C LEU A 6 3.58 -6.09 -0.11
N ALA A 7 3.84 -7.38 0.10
CA ALA A 7 5.09 -8.07 -0.24
C ALA A 7 4.92 -9.34 -1.11
N ALA A 8 3.70 -9.65 -1.56
CA ALA A 8 3.42 -10.84 -2.37
C ALA A 8 3.85 -10.74 -3.85
N GLY A 9 4.23 -9.55 -4.34
CA GLY A 9 4.53 -9.33 -5.75
C GLY A 9 5.73 -10.13 -6.28
N LEU A 10 5.60 -10.66 -7.51
CA LEU A 10 6.62 -11.49 -8.16
C LEU A 10 7.95 -10.77 -8.44
N GLY A 11 7.96 -9.44 -8.48
CA GLY A 11 9.17 -8.67 -8.77
C GLY A 11 9.79 -8.96 -10.15
N ALA A 12 8.97 -9.33 -11.16
CA ALA A 12 9.46 -9.76 -12.47
C ALA A 12 10.35 -8.71 -13.18
N ARG A 13 10.12 -7.41 -12.93
CA ARG A 13 10.92 -6.30 -13.47
C ARG A 13 12.32 -6.18 -12.84
N LEU A 14 12.59 -6.90 -11.75
CA LEU A 14 13.90 -6.93 -11.07
C LEU A 14 14.73 -8.17 -11.42
N ARG A 15 14.25 -9.05 -12.31
CA ARG A 15 15.05 -10.21 -12.73
C ARG A 15 16.39 -9.74 -13.32
N PRO A 16 17.50 -10.45 -13.04
CA PRO A 16 17.57 -11.76 -12.38
C PRO A 16 17.59 -11.73 -10.84
N LEU A 17 17.55 -10.54 -10.20
CA LEU A 17 17.65 -10.44 -8.73
C LEU A 17 16.55 -11.18 -7.98
N THR A 18 15.38 -11.35 -8.61
CA THR A 18 14.20 -12.02 -8.03
C THR A 18 13.99 -13.45 -8.51
N ASP A 19 14.95 -14.03 -9.24
CA ASP A 19 14.87 -15.43 -9.67
C ASP A 19 15.09 -16.41 -8.52
N THR A 20 15.83 -16.00 -7.47
CA THR A 20 16.22 -16.85 -6.34
C THR A 20 15.78 -16.31 -4.98
N ARG A 21 15.10 -15.16 -4.95
CA ARG A 21 14.59 -14.53 -3.73
C ARG A 21 13.35 -13.68 -4.01
N PRO A 22 12.46 -13.46 -3.03
CA PRO A 22 11.32 -12.57 -3.20
C PRO A 22 11.79 -11.12 -3.24
N LYS A 23 11.02 -10.24 -3.91
CA LYS A 23 11.32 -8.80 -4.00
C LYS A 23 11.54 -8.16 -2.64
N ALA A 24 10.78 -8.59 -1.63
CA ALA A 24 10.89 -8.12 -0.25
C ALA A 24 12.29 -8.34 0.36
N LEU A 25 13.06 -9.31 -0.14
CA LEU A 25 14.42 -9.65 0.32
C LEU A 25 15.52 -9.20 -0.66
N VAL A 26 15.18 -8.36 -1.64
CA VAL A 26 16.20 -7.61 -2.38
C VAL A 26 16.81 -6.58 -1.45
N GLU A 27 18.10 -6.34 -1.59
CA GLU A 27 18.87 -5.49 -0.67
C GLU A 27 19.29 -4.18 -1.32
N ILE A 28 19.33 -3.12 -0.50
CA ILE A 28 19.98 -1.86 -0.80
C ILE A 28 20.89 -1.53 0.40
N ASN A 29 22.17 -1.25 0.13
CA ASN A 29 23.17 -0.94 1.16
C ASN A 29 23.19 -1.98 2.32
N GLY A 30 23.05 -3.27 1.98
CA GLY A 30 23.09 -4.39 2.94
C GLY A 30 21.82 -4.60 3.76
N ARG A 31 20.73 -3.87 3.47
CA ARG A 31 19.45 -3.98 4.17
C ARG A 31 18.37 -4.42 3.20
N THR A 32 17.52 -5.36 3.61
CA THR A 32 16.43 -5.82 2.74
C THR A 32 15.34 -4.75 2.59
N LEU A 33 14.59 -4.75 1.49
CA LEU A 33 13.45 -3.82 1.32
C LEU A 33 12.46 -3.96 2.48
N LEU A 34 12.17 -5.19 2.90
CA LEU A 34 11.30 -5.48 4.03
C LEU A 34 11.84 -4.89 5.34
N GLU A 35 13.13 -5.05 5.62
CA GLU A 35 13.77 -4.46 6.81
C GLU A 35 13.68 -2.93 6.81
N ILE A 36 13.94 -2.29 5.66
CA ILE A 36 13.84 -0.83 5.51
C ILE A 36 12.41 -0.37 5.83
N THR A 37 11.40 -1.03 5.25
CA THR A 37 9.99 -0.72 5.53
C THR A 37 9.64 -0.94 7.00
N LEU A 38 9.99 -2.08 7.59
CA LEU A 38 9.68 -2.39 9.01
C LEU A 38 10.35 -1.40 9.97
N THR A 39 11.61 -1.05 9.72
CA THR A 39 12.35 -0.06 10.52
C THR A 39 11.66 1.31 10.45
N ARG A 40 11.20 1.71 9.26
CA ARG A 40 10.46 2.97 9.08
C ARG A 40 9.12 2.93 9.82
N LEU A 41 8.37 1.84 9.75
CA LEU A 41 7.12 1.70 10.51
C LEU A 41 7.37 1.81 12.03
N ARG A 42 8.40 1.11 12.53
CA ARG A 42 8.78 1.11 13.94
C ARG A 42 9.19 2.51 14.43
N SER A 43 9.89 3.32 13.62
CA SER A 43 10.25 4.70 14.00
C SER A 43 9.05 5.63 14.17
N PHE A 44 7.88 5.24 13.63
CA PHE A 44 6.59 5.88 13.87
C PHE A 44 5.75 5.23 14.99
N GLY A 45 6.30 4.24 15.69
CA GLY A 45 5.62 3.50 16.76
C GLY A 45 4.60 2.46 16.27
N ILE A 46 4.62 2.11 14.98
CA ILE A 46 3.74 1.10 14.40
C ILE A 46 4.38 -0.27 14.62
N ASN A 47 3.91 -1.02 15.62
CA ASN A 47 4.55 -2.27 16.05
C ASN A 47 3.69 -3.52 15.79
N GLU A 48 2.52 -3.36 15.18
CA GLU A 48 1.61 -4.45 14.77
C GLU A 48 1.47 -4.45 13.26
N VAL A 49 2.02 -5.47 12.60
CA VAL A 49 2.13 -5.54 11.15
C VAL A 49 1.62 -6.88 10.64
N ILE A 50 0.90 -6.88 9.52
CA ILE A 50 0.67 -8.07 8.72
C ILE A 50 1.40 -7.96 7.38
N VAL A 51 2.12 -9.00 6.97
CA VAL A 51 2.86 -9.04 5.70
C VAL A 51 2.20 -10.09 4.82
N ASN A 52 1.72 -9.71 3.63
CA ASN A 52 1.28 -10.72 2.67
C ASN A 52 2.46 -11.27 1.86
N VAL A 53 2.44 -12.57 1.59
CA VAL A 53 3.52 -13.27 0.89
C VAL A 53 2.93 -14.28 -0.08
N HIS A 54 3.63 -14.51 -1.19
CA HIS A 54 3.23 -15.50 -2.20
C HIS A 54 4.46 -16.30 -2.64
N HIS A 55 5.20 -15.79 -3.63
CA HIS A 55 6.41 -16.41 -4.14
C HIS A 55 7.53 -16.37 -3.09
N PHE A 56 8.23 -17.49 -2.89
CA PHE A 56 9.26 -17.65 -1.85
C PHE A 56 8.80 -17.23 -0.44
N ALA A 57 7.54 -17.49 -0.10
CA ALA A 57 6.96 -17.11 1.19
C ALA A 57 7.80 -17.55 2.38
N ASP A 58 8.35 -18.76 2.34
CA ASP A 58 9.14 -19.31 3.45
C ASP A 58 10.44 -18.53 3.69
N MET A 59 11.09 -18.03 2.64
CA MET A 59 12.28 -17.17 2.81
C MET A 59 11.96 -15.89 3.58
N VAL A 60 10.79 -15.29 3.31
CA VAL A 60 10.33 -14.10 4.05
C VAL A 60 10.08 -14.45 5.51
N VAL A 61 9.40 -15.57 5.77
CA VAL A 61 9.09 -16.04 7.12
C VAL A 61 10.37 -16.34 7.91
N ASP A 62 11.35 -16.98 7.27
CA ASP A 62 12.61 -17.34 7.91
C ASP A 62 13.48 -16.11 8.19
N CYS A 63 13.52 -15.14 7.26
CA CYS A 63 14.15 -13.84 7.48
C CYS A 63 13.54 -13.12 8.69
N LEU A 64 12.21 -13.07 8.80
CA LEU A 64 11.53 -12.43 9.92
C LEU A 64 11.87 -13.13 11.25
N LYS A 65 11.86 -14.47 11.28
CA LYS A 65 12.21 -15.26 12.47
C LYS A 65 13.67 -15.05 12.89
N SER A 66 14.61 -15.08 11.95
CA SER A 66 16.04 -14.95 12.26
C SER A 66 16.40 -13.57 12.84
N HIS A 67 15.58 -12.56 12.58
CA HIS A 67 15.73 -11.20 13.12
C HIS A 67 14.78 -10.91 14.30
N ASN A 68 14.23 -11.94 14.97
CA ASN A 68 13.28 -11.78 16.09
C ASN A 68 12.08 -10.86 15.75
N ASN A 69 11.57 -10.97 14.52
CA ASN A 69 10.52 -10.11 13.96
C ASN A 69 10.82 -8.60 14.09
N PHE A 70 12.09 -8.21 14.11
CA PHE A 70 12.53 -6.82 14.27
C PHE A 70 11.93 -6.11 15.51
N ASP A 71 11.68 -6.88 16.58
CA ASP A 71 10.98 -6.48 17.81
C ASP A 71 9.52 -6.00 17.60
N MET A 72 8.85 -6.50 16.56
CA MET A 72 7.46 -6.16 16.22
C MET A 72 6.54 -7.38 16.33
N ARG A 73 5.24 -7.14 16.52
CA ARG A 73 4.20 -8.16 16.38
C ARG A 73 3.86 -8.33 14.90
N ILE A 74 4.45 -9.34 14.26
CA ILE A 74 4.27 -9.60 12.83
C ILE A 74 3.39 -10.83 12.61
N LYS A 75 2.35 -10.68 11.78
CA LYS A 75 1.53 -11.77 11.22
C LYS A 75 1.81 -11.94 9.73
N ILE A 76 1.55 -13.13 9.21
CA ILE A 76 1.76 -13.46 7.79
C ILE A 76 0.43 -13.82 7.15
N SER A 77 0.13 -13.20 6.01
CA SER A 77 -0.98 -13.59 5.14
C SER A 77 -0.43 -14.29 3.89
N ARG A 78 -0.50 -15.62 3.83
CA ARG A 78 0.01 -16.38 2.68
C ARG A 78 -1.01 -16.42 1.55
N GLU A 79 -0.59 -16.16 0.32
CA GLU A 79 -1.39 -16.23 -0.91
C GLU A 79 -1.09 -17.48 -1.74
N ASN A 80 -0.99 -18.66 -1.11
CA ASN A 80 -0.44 -19.89 -1.72
C ASN A 80 -0.93 -20.21 -3.14
N ASP A 81 -2.24 -20.23 -3.37
CA ASP A 81 -2.82 -20.77 -4.62
C ASP A 81 -2.93 -19.72 -5.72
N LEU A 82 -3.07 -18.45 -5.36
CA LEU A 82 -3.36 -17.36 -6.28
C LEU A 82 -2.84 -16.04 -5.72
N LEU A 83 -2.04 -15.33 -6.53
CA LEU A 83 -1.63 -13.95 -6.25
C LEU A 83 -2.83 -13.01 -6.42
N LEU A 84 -3.27 -12.39 -5.34
CA LEU A 84 -4.56 -11.67 -5.25
C LEU A 84 -4.50 -10.19 -5.64
N ASP A 85 -3.32 -9.70 -6.00
CA ASP A 85 -3.02 -8.27 -6.13
C ASP A 85 -3.31 -7.51 -4.82
N THR A 86 -3.09 -6.20 -4.81
CA THR A 86 -3.13 -5.32 -3.63
C THR A 86 -4.48 -5.30 -2.93
N GLY A 87 -5.58 -5.28 -3.67
CA GLY A 87 -6.94 -5.23 -3.12
C GLY A 87 -7.38 -6.58 -2.57
N GLY A 88 -7.15 -7.66 -3.34
CA GLY A 88 -7.48 -9.01 -2.90
C GLY A 88 -6.64 -9.46 -1.70
N GLY A 89 -5.36 -9.11 -1.69
CA GLY A 89 -4.46 -9.35 -0.54
C GLY A 89 -4.94 -8.63 0.73
N LEU A 90 -5.33 -7.35 0.61
CA LEU A 90 -5.93 -6.61 1.73
C LEU A 90 -7.23 -7.26 2.22
N LYS A 91 -8.14 -7.61 1.30
CA LYS A 91 -9.41 -8.24 1.65
C LYS A 91 -9.20 -9.57 2.39
N LYS A 92 -8.23 -10.38 1.96
CA LYS A 92 -7.85 -11.62 2.67
C LYS A 92 -7.29 -11.37 4.07
N ALA A 93 -6.53 -10.28 4.24
CA ALA A 93 -5.92 -9.89 5.51
C ALA A 93 -6.86 -9.08 6.43
N ALA A 94 -8.10 -8.79 6.02
CA ALA A 94 -9.01 -7.87 6.70
C ALA A 94 -9.24 -8.21 8.19
N TRP A 95 -9.28 -9.50 8.53
CA TRP A 95 -9.46 -9.97 9.92
C TRP A 95 -8.43 -9.36 10.89
N PHE A 96 -7.20 -9.14 10.44
CA PHE A 96 -6.13 -8.56 11.27
C PHE A 96 -6.45 -7.14 11.77
N PHE A 97 -7.26 -6.40 11.01
CA PHE A 97 -7.67 -5.04 11.32
C PHE A 97 -9.02 -4.96 12.04
N LEU A 98 -9.83 -6.01 11.98
CA LEU A 98 -11.16 -6.07 12.59
C LEU A 98 -11.18 -6.76 13.96
N GLU A 99 -10.18 -7.58 14.27
CA GLU A 99 -10.05 -8.29 15.53
C GLU A 99 -9.29 -7.47 16.59
N ASP A 100 -9.75 -7.57 17.84
CA ASP A 100 -9.04 -7.04 19.01
C ASP A 100 -7.82 -7.91 19.31
N SER A 101 -6.68 -7.27 19.57
CA SER A 101 -5.42 -7.93 19.95
C SER A 101 -5.50 -8.49 21.38
N HIS A 102 -6.39 -9.44 21.64
CA HIS A 102 -6.57 -10.12 22.93
C HIS A 102 -6.22 -11.60 22.83
N GLN A 103 -4.95 -11.91 22.60
CA GLN A 103 -4.39 -13.24 22.92
C GLN A 103 -2.86 -13.14 22.99
N GLY A 104 -2.39 -12.77 24.19
CA GLY A 104 -0.99 -12.77 24.57
C GLY A 104 -0.92 -12.76 26.09
N THR A 105 -0.79 -13.94 26.68
CA THR A 105 -0.72 -14.21 28.12
C THR A 105 0.35 -13.35 28.80
N ALA A 106 -0.06 -12.49 29.72
CA ALA A 106 0.84 -11.87 30.68
C ALA A 106 1.40 -12.98 31.59
N LEU A 107 2.64 -13.40 31.35
CA LEU A 107 3.42 -14.07 32.38
C LEU A 107 3.62 -13.07 33.51
N ALA A 108 3.02 -13.36 34.67
CA ALA A 108 3.16 -12.57 35.87
C ALA A 108 4.64 -12.50 36.27
N VAL A 109 5.23 -11.32 36.19
CA VAL A 109 6.50 -11.00 36.85
C VAL A 109 6.17 -10.64 38.31
N PRO A 110 6.88 -11.19 39.32
CA PRO A 110 6.60 -10.87 40.71
C PRO A 110 6.83 -9.38 40.98
N LYS A 111 5.91 -8.77 41.73
CA LYS A 111 6.03 -7.38 42.19
C LYS A 111 7.23 -7.23 43.12
N GLY A 112 8.24 -6.49 42.66
CA GLY A 112 9.27 -5.86 43.49
C GLY A 112 8.99 -4.35 43.62
N GLU A 113 8.95 -3.93 44.88
CA GLU A 113 8.89 -2.61 45.52
C GLU A 113 8.82 -1.26 44.76
N GLN A 114 8.19 -0.34 45.48
CA GLN A 114 7.70 0.99 45.12
C GLN A 114 8.80 2.00 44.77
N ASN A 115 8.51 2.90 43.83
CA ASN A 115 8.99 4.27 43.94
C ASN A 115 7.98 5.28 43.36
N LYS A 116 7.61 6.29 44.16
CA LYS A 116 6.66 7.34 43.82
C LYS A 116 7.38 8.48 43.09
N GLY A 117 7.00 8.71 41.85
CA GLY A 117 7.33 9.93 41.09
C GLY A 117 6.23 10.16 40.06
N ALA A 118 5.43 11.20 40.27
CA ALA A 118 4.23 11.49 39.48
C ALA A 118 4.58 11.93 38.04
N LEU A 119 3.98 11.25 37.07
CA LEU A 119 3.71 11.78 35.74
C LEU A 119 2.22 11.52 35.46
N ALA A 120 1.54 12.48 34.84
CA ALA A 120 0.11 12.40 34.52
C ALA A 120 -0.23 11.09 33.78
N PRO A 121 -1.41 10.48 34.02
CA PRO A 121 -1.73 9.21 33.39
C PRO A 121 -1.90 9.43 31.89
N GLU A 122 -1.06 8.78 31.08
CA GLU A 122 -1.37 8.55 29.68
C GLU A 122 -2.72 7.84 29.61
N VAL A 123 -3.70 8.48 28.97
CA VAL A 123 -5.02 7.88 28.72
C VAL A 123 -4.82 6.64 27.86
N HIS A 124 -4.72 5.48 28.51
CA HIS A 124 -4.71 4.20 27.84
C HIS A 124 -6.10 4.00 27.23
N LYS A 125 -6.22 4.23 25.92
CA LYS A 125 -7.40 3.86 25.13
C LYS A 125 -7.78 2.42 25.48
N THR A 126 -9.04 2.21 25.84
CA THR A 126 -9.55 0.88 26.18
C THR A 126 -9.50 -0.02 24.93
N SER A 127 -9.52 -1.34 25.09
CA SER A 127 -9.43 -2.24 23.94
C SER A 127 -10.55 -2.08 22.93
N SER A 128 -11.73 -1.61 23.36
CA SER A 128 -12.87 -1.31 22.47
C SER A 128 -12.66 -0.09 21.58
N ASP A 129 -11.72 0.81 21.89
CA ASP A 129 -11.47 2.05 21.13
C ASP A 129 -10.59 1.84 19.89
N ARG A 130 -9.96 0.66 19.73
CA ARG A 130 -8.99 0.39 18.65
C ARG A 130 -9.60 -0.21 17.38
N LYS A 131 -10.84 -0.67 17.41
CA LYS A 131 -11.47 -1.37 16.28
C LYS A 131 -11.74 -0.46 15.07
N ASP A 132 -11.87 0.84 15.32
CA ASP A 132 -12.05 1.87 14.30
C ASP A 132 -10.78 2.70 14.02
N ASP A 133 -9.65 2.38 14.68
CA ASP A 133 -8.39 3.07 14.43
C ASP A 133 -7.94 2.82 12.98
N PRO A 134 -7.64 3.88 12.19
CA PRO A 134 -7.08 3.72 10.85
C PRO A 134 -5.80 2.88 10.84
N PHE A 135 -5.56 2.21 9.73
CA PHE A 135 -4.37 1.42 9.50
C PHE A 135 -3.64 1.85 8.23
N LEU A 136 -2.32 1.61 8.20
CA LEU A 136 -1.47 1.95 7.08
C LEU A 136 -1.30 0.73 6.15
N LEU A 137 -1.41 0.91 4.84
CA LEU A 137 -0.85 -0.01 3.86
C LEU A 137 0.41 0.61 3.24
N HIS A 138 1.41 -0.24 3.00
CA HIS A 138 2.67 0.17 2.43
C HIS A 138 3.17 -0.90 1.45
N ASN A 139 3.45 -0.53 0.21
CA ASN A 139 4.11 -1.44 -0.73
C ASN A 139 5.57 -1.67 -0.31
N VAL A 140 6.04 -2.92 -0.27
CA VAL A 140 7.40 -3.23 0.20
C VAL A 140 8.51 -2.63 -0.67
N ASP A 141 8.17 -2.33 -1.93
CA ASP A 141 9.09 -1.76 -2.90
C ASP A 141 9.12 -0.24 -2.92
N VAL A 142 8.43 0.39 -1.97
CA VAL A 142 8.48 1.84 -1.82
C VAL A 142 9.47 2.20 -0.73
N ILE A 143 10.34 3.17 -1.01
CA ILE A 143 11.16 3.84 0.01
C ILE A 143 10.75 5.30 0.05
N SER A 144 10.49 5.85 1.23
CA SER A 144 10.03 7.23 1.34
C SER A 144 10.29 7.87 2.70
N THR A 145 10.43 9.19 2.72
CA THR A 145 10.46 10.02 3.94
C THR A 145 9.09 10.57 4.34
N ILE A 146 8.00 10.17 3.65
CA ILE A 146 6.62 10.57 4.01
C ILE A 146 6.38 10.40 5.51
N ASP A 147 5.77 11.43 6.12
CA ASP A 147 5.43 11.46 7.52
C ASP A 147 4.07 10.79 7.76
N PHE A 148 4.09 9.59 8.34
CA PHE A 148 2.88 8.82 8.63
C PHE A 148 2.02 9.46 9.72
N ARG A 149 2.58 10.27 10.64
CA ARG A 149 1.80 10.98 11.67
C ARG A 149 0.99 12.08 11.01
N ARG A 150 1.61 12.89 10.16
CA ARG A 150 0.93 13.97 9.43
C ARG A 150 -0.15 13.42 8.51
N MET A 151 0.14 12.31 7.84
CA MET A 151 -0.84 11.64 6.99
C MET A 151 -2.03 11.08 7.79
N LEU A 152 -1.78 10.52 8.98
CA LEU A 152 -2.83 10.03 9.88
C LEU A 152 -3.67 11.19 10.45
N GLN A 153 -3.03 12.29 10.83
CA GLN A 153 -3.71 13.51 11.26
C GLN A 153 -4.64 14.02 10.16
N PHE A 154 -4.13 14.18 8.93
CA PHE A 154 -4.93 14.58 7.78
C PHE A 154 -6.12 13.63 7.55
N HIS A 155 -5.90 12.32 7.62
CA HIS A 155 -6.95 11.31 7.47
C HIS A 155 -8.09 11.52 8.48
N ASN A 156 -7.73 11.72 9.75
CA ASN A 156 -8.68 11.90 10.84
C ASN A 156 -9.44 13.22 10.74
N GLU A 157 -8.75 14.33 10.49
CA GLU A 157 -9.34 15.67 10.35
C GLU A 157 -10.40 15.72 9.25
N HIS A 158 -10.17 15.02 8.14
CA HIS A 158 -11.08 15.00 7.01
C HIS A 158 -12.11 13.85 7.05
N ARG A 159 -12.01 12.96 8.05
CA ARG A 159 -12.83 11.75 8.20
C ARG A 159 -12.82 10.91 6.92
N ALA A 160 -11.65 10.77 6.31
CA ALA A 160 -11.48 10.08 5.04
C ALA A 160 -11.83 8.59 5.16
N LEU A 161 -12.33 7.99 4.09
CA LEU A 161 -12.42 6.53 4.00
C LEU A 161 -11.04 5.95 3.70
N ALA A 162 -10.30 6.61 2.79
CA ALA A 162 -8.89 6.35 2.56
C ALA A 162 -8.15 7.66 2.23
N THR A 163 -6.88 7.73 2.62
CA THR A 163 -5.97 8.83 2.31
C THR A 163 -4.77 8.25 1.56
N LEU A 164 -4.53 8.71 0.33
CA LEU A 164 -3.50 8.23 -0.57
C LEU A 164 -2.37 9.25 -0.61
N ALA A 165 -1.14 8.83 -0.33
CA ALA A 165 0.01 9.67 -0.59
C ALA A 165 0.21 9.79 -2.10
N VAL A 166 0.26 11.02 -2.60
CA VAL A 166 0.34 11.31 -4.03
C VAL A 166 1.36 12.41 -4.32
N GLN A 167 1.94 12.37 -5.52
CA GLN A 167 2.94 13.34 -5.98
C GLN A 167 2.69 13.76 -7.42
N SER A 168 3.11 14.98 -7.76
CA SER A 168 3.21 15.47 -9.12
C SER A 168 4.48 14.93 -9.78
N ARG A 169 4.33 13.86 -10.56
CA ARG A 169 5.43 13.22 -11.31
C ARG A 169 4.92 12.45 -12.50
N GLU A 170 5.82 12.17 -13.44
CA GLU A 170 5.50 11.31 -14.58
C GLU A 170 5.11 9.90 -14.10
N SER A 171 3.98 9.42 -14.63
CA SER A 171 3.46 8.08 -14.34
C SER A 171 2.46 7.69 -15.41
N SER A 172 2.40 6.40 -15.75
CA SER A 172 1.36 5.84 -16.62
C SER A 172 0.04 5.56 -15.90
N ARG A 173 -0.03 5.78 -14.57
CA ARG A 173 -1.20 5.45 -13.74
C ARG A 173 -1.65 6.63 -12.89
N LEU A 174 -1.77 7.81 -13.52
CA LEU A 174 -2.20 9.03 -12.84
C LEU A 174 -3.67 8.93 -12.39
N LEU A 175 -3.92 9.33 -11.16
CA LEU A 175 -5.25 9.51 -10.58
C LEU A 175 -5.62 10.99 -10.65
N LEU A 176 -6.90 11.28 -10.88
CA LEU A 176 -7.42 12.64 -11.01
C LEU A 176 -8.04 13.08 -9.69
N PHE A 177 -7.65 14.26 -9.20
CA PHE A 177 -8.16 14.81 -7.94
C PHE A 177 -8.77 16.20 -8.10
N ASN A 178 -9.94 16.45 -7.51
CA ASN A 178 -10.53 17.77 -7.40
C ASN A 178 -10.60 18.16 -5.92
N GLU A 179 -9.97 19.27 -5.51
CA GLU A 179 -9.94 19.71 -4.09
C GLU A 179 -9.57 18.57 -3.12
N ASN A 180 -8.59 17.73 -3.51
CA ASN A 180 -8.14 16.50 -2.86
C ASN A 180 -9.02 15.25 -3.00
N LEU A 181 -10.27 15.35 -3.48
CA LEU A 181 -11.12 14.18 -3.70
C LEU A 181 -10.71 13.44 -4.98
N LEU A 182 -10.54 12.12 -4.89
CA LEU A 182 -10.37 11.27 -6.06
C LEU A 182 -11.64 11.34 -6.91
N VAL A 183 -11.50 11.70 -8.18
CA VAL A 183 -12.63 11.82 -9.13
C VAL A 183 -12.49 10.91 -10.35
N GLY A 184 -11.32 10.27 -10.52
CA GLY A 184 -11.12 9.34 -11.63
C GLY A 184 -9.66 8.95 -11.82
N ARG A 185 -9.39 8.37 -12.99
CA ARG A 185 -8.05 8.03 -13.48
C ARG A 185 -7.82 8.74 -14.80
N ALA A 186 -6.62 9.26 -15.03
CA ALA A 186 -6.28 9.83 -16.33
C ALA A 186 -6.29 8.70 -17.38
N ALA A 187 -6.75 9.01 -18.60
CA ALA A 187 -6.49 8.13 -19.72
C ALA A 187 -4.98 7.96 -19.85
N THR A 188 -4.52 6.73 -20.11
CA THR A 188 -3.12 6.50 -20.46
C THR A 188 -2.88 7.21 -21.78
N SER A 189 -2.34 8.43 -21.76
CA SER A 189 -1.67 8.95 -22.94
C SER A 189 -0.47 8.03 -23.16
N SER A 190 -0.48 7.32 -24.27
CA SER A 190 0.70 6.63 -24.77
C SER A 190 1.36 7.57 -25.76
N PRO A 191 2.36 8.38 -25.37
CA PRO A 191 3.32 8.89 -26.33
C PRO A 191 4.50 7.90 -26.37
N ALA A 192 4.53 7.10 -27.43
CA ALA A 192 5.68 6.35 -27.95
C ALA A 192 6.46 5.42 -26.99
N LEU A 193 6.32 4.10 -27.19
CA LEU A 193 7.40 3.11 -27.20
C LEU A 193 6.91 1.85 -27.94
N GLU A 194 6.53 2.01 -29.21
CA GLU A 194 6.65 0.93 -30.20
C GLU A 194 8.10 0.92 -30.68
N LYS A 195 8.99 0.27 -29.93
CA LYS A 195 10.20 -0.34 -30.49
C LYS A 195 10.46 -1.64 -29.74
N ASP A 196 10.60 -2.70 -30.52
CA ASP A 196 11.06 -4.04 -30.16
C ASP A 196 10.03 -4.97 -29.49
N VAL A 197 9.01 -5.35 -30.25
CA VAL A 197 8.38 -6.68 -30.08
C VAL A 197 9.00 -7.63 -31.10
N VAL A 198 9.96 -8.42 -30.63
CA VAL A 198 10.35 -9.69 -31.27
C VAL A 198 9.25 -10.71 -30.93
N PRO A 199 8.61 -11.37 -31.91
CA PRO A 199 7.52 -12.28 -31.62
C PRO A 199 8.07 -13.60 -31.06
N SER A 200 7.73 -13.91 -29.81
CA SER A 200 7.93 -15.24 -29.25
C SER A 200 6.61 -16.00 -29.30
N GLU A 201 6.57 -16.98 -30.18
CA GLU A 201 5.55 -18.01 -30.27
C GLU A 201 5.54 -18.87 -29.00
N ALA A 202 4.39 -18.93 -28.34
CA ALA A 202 3.94 -20.11 -27.59
C ALA A 202 2.42 -20.08 -27.51
N ARG A 203 1.79 -20.64 -28.55
CA ARG A 203 0.37 -21.04 -28.53
C ARG A 203 0.21 -22.15 -27.50
N ASN A 204 -0.83 -22.06 -26.66
CA ASN A 204 -1.56 -23.26 -26.26
C ASN A 204 -3.06 -23.03 -26.53
N PRO A 205 -3.71 -23.82 -27.40
CA PRO A 205 -5.07 -23.56 -27.86
C PRO A 205 -6.07 -24.33 -26.99
N ALA A 206 -6.84 -23.62 -26.17
CA ALA A 206 -8.11 -24.13 -25.67
C ALA A 206 -8.98 -22.96 -25.23
N ILE A 207 -10.28 -23.08 -25.50
CA ILE A 207 -11.35 -22.10 -25.25
C ILE A 207 -11.51 -21.07 -26.40
N ALA A 208 -11.88 -21.60 -27.56
CA ALA A 208 -12.79 -20.91 -28.46
C ALA A 208 -14.18 -21.49 -28.25
N ALA A 209 -15.13 -20.68 -27.76
CA ALA A 209 -16.57 -20.78 -28.06
C ALA A 209 -17.40 -19.75 -27.25
N THR A 210 -17.89 -18.76 -27.99
CA THR A 210 -19.27 -18.23 -27.89
C THR A 210 -19.66 -17.42 -26.64
N GLN A 211 -19.79 -16.10 -26.77
CA GLN A 211 -21.08 -15.44 -27.09
C GLN A 211 -20.91 -13.92 -27.09
N SER A 212 -21.30 -13.32 -28.22
CA SER A 212 -21.52 -11.89 -28.43
C SER A 212 -22.62 -11.36 -27.50
N ARG A 213 -22.33 -10.32 -26.72
CA ARG A 213 -23.33 -9.33 -26.32
C ARG A 213 -22.71 -7.94 -26.31
N SER A 214 -23.45 -7.05 -26.95
CA SER A 214 -23.22 -5.62 -27.15
C SER A 214 -22.98 -4.85 -25.85
N ASP A 215 -21.89 -4.09 -25.80
CA ASP A 215 -21.68 -3.01 -24.83
C ASP A 215 -22.66 -1.86 -25.11
N PRO A 216 -23.33 -1.29 -24.09
CA PRO A 216 -24.00 -0.01 -24.24
C PRO A 216 -22.97 1.12 -24.21
N THR A 217 -23.04 1.91 -25.26
CA THR A 217 -22.30 3.13 -25.57
C THR A 217 -22.14 4.06 -24.36
N PHE A 218 -20.88 4.37 -24.01
CA PHE A 218 -20.56 5.52 -23.16
C PHE A 218 -20.95 6.80 -23.91
N ALA A 219 -21.81 7.61 -23.32
CA ALA A 219 -22.22 8.88 -23.88
C ALA A 219 -21.00 9.81 -24.02
N THR A 220 -20.66 10.14 -25.26
CA THR A 220 -19.79 11.26 -25.60
C THR A 220 -20.45 12.52 -25.05
N LEU A 221 -19.83 13.16 -24.05
CA LEU A 221 -20.29 14.44 -23.53
C LEU A 221 -20.17 15.49 -24.64
N SER A 222 -21.31 15.77 -25.28
CA SER A 222 -21.48 16.89 -26.20
C SER A 222 -21.20 18.19 -25.46
N SER A 223 -20.27 18.96 -26.01
CA SER A 223 -19.86 20.28 -25.54
C SER A 223 -20.98 21.28 -25.79
N ASN A 224 -21.75 21.65 -24.76
CA ASN A 224 -22.44 22.94 -24.64
C ASN A 224 -23.11 23.08 -23.25
N ALA A 225 -22.30 23.15 -22.19
CA ALA A 225 -22.75 23.59 -20.87
C ALA A 225 -21.96 24.84 -20.44
N PRO A 226 -22.59 25.80 -19.73
CA PRO A 226 -22.00 27.12 -19.48
C PRO A 226 -20.68 27.02 -18.71
N LEU A 227 -19.81 28.01 -18.95
CA LEU A 227 -18.49 28.19 -18.34
C LEU A 227 -18.61 28.56 -16.84
N ALA A 228 -19.20 27.68 -16.03
CA ALA A 228 -18.95 27.66 -14.59
C ALA A 228 -17.55 27.08 -14.39
N THR A 229 -16.74 27.74 -13.57
CA THR A 229 -15.36 27.38 -13.21
C THR A 229 -15.19 25.88 -13.02
N ARG A 230 -14.77 25.18 -14.08
CA ARG A 230 -14.32 23.80 -13.99
C ARG A 230 -13.00 23.84 -13.26
N HIS A 231 -13.00 23.61 -11.95
CA HIS A 231 -11.76 23.26 -11.26
C HIS A 231 -11.22 22.01 -11.97
N SER A 232 -10.17 22.21 -12.76
CA SER A 232 -9.56 21.15 -13.54
C SER A 232 -9.00 20.12 -12.57
N ALA A 233 -9.48 18.88 -12.65
CA ALA A 233 -8.95 17.80 -11.84
C ALA A 233 -7.43 17.67 -12.06
N LEU A 234 -6.68 17.60 -10.97
CA LEU A 234 -5.23 17.54 -10.98
C LEU A 234 -4.76 16.09 -11.10
N PRO A 235 -3.99 15.74 -12.14
CA PRO A 235 -3.40 14.41 -12.25
C PRO A 235 -2.22 14.25 -11.28
N LEU A 236 -2.28 13.23 -10.43
CA LEU A 236 -1.23 12.91 -9.45
C LEU A 236 -0.93 11.41 -9.45
N ALA A 237 0.34 11.06 -9.25
CA ALA A 237 0.78 9.67 -9.17
C ALA A 237 0.60 9.14 -7.74
N PHE A 238 -0.01 7.97 -7.61
CA PHE A 238 -0.12 7.28 -6.32
C PHE A 238 1.23 6.67 -5.89
N SER A 239 1.62 6.93 -4.66
CA SER A 239 2.93 6.55 -4.12
C SER A 239 2.99 5.18 -3.43
N GLY A 240 1.88 4.41 -3.44
CA GLY A 240 1.86 3.06 -2.82
C GLY A 240 1.88 3.07 -1.28
N ILE A 241 1.58 4.22 -0.67
CA ILE A 241 1.44 4.41 0.78
C ILE A 241 0.09 5.07 1.03
N HIS A 242 -0.71 4.49 1.92
CA HIS A 242 -2.05 4.97 2.20
C HIS A 242 -2.58 4.55 3.58
N ILE A 243 -3.44 5.40 4.13
CA ILE A 243 -4.13 5.17 5.40
C ILE A 243 -5.59 4.89 5.12
N ILE A 244 -6.14 3.85 5.75
CA ILE A 244 -7.46 3.31 5.48
C ILE A 244 -8.24 3.23 6.80
N SER A 245 -9.48 3.72 6.78
CA SER A 245 -10.42 3.46 7.87
C SER A 245 -10.93 2.01 7.81
N PRO A 246 -11.01 1.26 8.92
CA PRO A 246 -11.50 -0.12 8.96
C PRO A 246 -12.88 -0.32 8.30
N ARG A 247 -13.75 0.70 8.34
CA ARG A 247 -15.05 0.70 7.68
C ARG A 247 -15.01 0.50 6.15
N LEU A 248 -13.85 0.69 5.50
CA LEU A 248 -13.67 0.36 4.08
C LEU A 248 -13.71 -1.15 3.82
N LEU A 249 -13.22 -1.98 4.75
CA LEU A 249 -13.06 -3.43 4.56
C LEU A 249 -14.37 -4.15 4.18
N PRO A 250 -15.52 -3.94 4.87
CA PRO A 250 -16.79 -4.54 4.45
C PRO A 250 -17.32 -3.98 3.11
N MET A 251 -16.78 -2.87 2.60
CA MET A 251 -17.17 -2.27 1.33
C MET A 251 -16.39 -2.82 0.12
N LEU A 252 -15.40 -3.69 0.35
CA LEU A 252 -14.66 -4.40 -0.70
C LEU A 252 -15.51 -5.54 -1.27
N THR A 253 -16.30 -5.27 -2.29
CA THR A 253 -17.22 -6.23 -2.92
C THR A 253 -16.56 -7.06 -4.02
N GLU A 254 -15.39 -6.63 -4.50
CA GLU A 254 -14.57 -7.30 -5.52
C GLU A 254 -14.17 -8.71 -5.08
N GLN A 255 -14.03 -9.64 -6.03
CA GLN A 255 -13.71 -11.04 -5.77
C GLN A 255 -12.44 -11.45 -6.51
N GLY A 256 -11.65 -12.35 -5.92
CA GLY A 256 -10.42 -12.86 -6.54
C GLY A 256 -9.31 -11.82 -6.62
N VAL A 257 -8.70 -11.69 -7.81
CA VAL A 257 -7.56 -10.81 -8.08
C VAL A 257 -8.06 -9.41 -8.43
N PHE A 258 -7.72 -8.41 -7.63
CA PHE A 258 -8.06 -7.02 -7.94
C PHE A 258 -7.13 -6.00 -7.28
N SER A 259 -6.95 -4.85 -7.93
CA SER A 259 -6.20 -3.74 -7.38
C SER A 259 -7.03 -2.97 -6.36
N ILE A 260 -6.42 -2.55 -5.25
CA ILE A 260 -7.07 -1.66 -4.29
C ILE A 260 -7.46 -0.31 -4.93
N THR A 261 -6.77 0.10 -5.98
CA THR A 261 -7.07 1.34 -6.71
C THR A 261 -8.43 1.26 -7.42
N ASP A 262 -8.82 0.09 -7.90
CA ASP A 262 -10.10 -0.08 -8.59
C ASP A 262 -11.26 0.01 -7.60
N ALA A 263 -11.08 -0.53 -6.39
CA ALA A 263 -12.01 -0.33 -5.28
C ALA A 263 -12.10 1.16 -4.88
N TYR A 264 -10.98 1.87 -4.80
CA TYR A 264 -10.99 3.32 -4.53
C TYR A 264 -11.76 4.13 -5.57
N LEU A 265 -11.56 3.85 -6.85
CA LEU A 265 -12.29 4.53 -7.92
C LEU A 265 -13.80 4.27 -7.82
N ARG A 266 -14.19 3.02 -7.57
CA ARG A 266 -15.60 2.65 -7.37
C ARG A 266 -16.21 3.35 -6.16
N LEU A 267 -15.52 3.33 -5.03
CA LEU A 267 -15.99 3.96 -3.78
C LEU A 267 -16.07 5.49 -3.91
N ALA A 268 -15.09 6.11 -4.56
CA ALA A 268 -15.13 7.54 -4.87
C ALA A 268 -16.33 7.90 -5.77
N ALA A 269 -16.63 7.08 -6.78
CA ALA A 269 -17.82 7.25 -7.62
C ALA A 269 -19.14 7.08 -6.83
N GLN A 270 -19.12 6.39 -5.69
CA GLN A 270 -20.25 6.26 -4.75
C GLN A 270 -20.31 7.41 -3.72
N GLY A 271 -19.42 8.40 -3.81
CA GLY A 271 -19.37 9.56 -2.93
C GLY A 271 -18.52 9.38 -1.67
N GLU A 272 -17.78 8.29 -1.53
CA GLU A 272 -16.88 8.09 -0.41
C GLU A 272 -15.65 8.99 -0.49
N LYS A 273 -15.16 9.43 0.68
CA LYS A 273 -14.01 10.33 0.79
C LYS A 273 -12.70 9.58 0.60
N ILE A 274 -12.27 9.43 -0.65
CA ILE A 274 -10.92 8.99 -1.00
C ILE A 274 -10.08 10.23 -1.30
N LEU A 275 -9.11 10.53 -0.43
CA LEU A 275 -8.41 11.82 -0.44
C LEU A 275 -6.94 11.69 -0.86
N ALA A 276 -6.46 12.69 -1.58
CA ALA A 276 -5.04 12.94 -1.83
C ALA A 276 -4.39 13.61 -0.62
N PHE A 277 -3.33 13.00 -0.11
CA PHE A 277 -2.33 13.64 0.73
C PHE A 277 -1.14 14.03 -0.17
N ARG A 278 -0.93 15.32 -0.37
CA ARG A 278 0.20 15.84 -1.16
C ARG A 278 1.51 15.52 -0.43
N ALA A 279 2.41 14.86 -1.15
CA ALA A 279 3.67 14.38 -0.62
C ALA A 279 4.88 14.83 -1.46
N ASP A 280 4.73 15.89 -2.23
CA ASP A 280 5.76 16.38 -3.17
C ASP A 280 7.04 16.82 -2.46
N GLU A 281 6.94 17.23 -1.20
CA GLU A 281 8.08 17.63 -0.36
C GLU A 281 8.88 16.44 0.19
N TYR A 282 8.32 15.23 0.13
CA TYR A 282 8.95 14.03 0.67
C TYR A 282 9.73 13.29 -0.41
N TYR A 283 10.85 12.71 -0.01
CA TYR A 283 11.58 11.76 -0.84
C TYR A 283 10.72 10.51 -1.07
N TRP A 284 10.72 10.00 -2.30
CA TRP A 284 9.98 8.80 -2.67
C TRP A 284 10.65 8.06 -3.84
N ARG A 285 10.92 6.77 -3.62
CA ARG A 285 11.31 5.61 -4.45
C ARG A 285 10.22 4.59 -4.82
N ASP A 286 10.02 4.19 -6.08
CA ASP A 286 9.54 2.82 -6.42
C ASP A 286 10.74 2.02 -6.90
N LEU A 287 11.02 0.93 -6.21
CA LEU A 287 12.15 0.04 -6.44
C LEU A 287 11.76 -1.11 -7.36
N GLY A 288 11.09 -0.75 -8.44
CA GLY A 288 10.53 -1.66 -9.44
C GLY A 288 11.55 -2.19 -10.43
N ARG A 289 12.63 -1.45 -10.67
CA ARG A 289 13.64 -1.76 -11.69
C ARG A 289 15.06 -1.68 -11.10
N PRO A 290 16.05 -2.37 -11.70
CA PRO A 290 17.43 -2.32 -11.22
C PRO A 290 18.04 -0.91 -11.15
N SER A 291 17.70 -0.04 -12.11
CA SER A 291 18.13 1.37 -12.11
C SER A 291 17.66 2.12 -10.86
N ASP A 292 16.45 1.81 -10.38
CA ASP A 292 15.84 2.48 -9.23
C ASP A 292 16.51 2.03 -7.92
N LEU A 293 16.94 0.76 -7.84
CA LEU A 293 17.71 0.23 -6.72
C LEU A 293 19.06 0.94 -6.58
N SER A 294 19.80 1.05 -7.69
CA SER A 294 21.10 1.74 -7.69
C SER A 294 20.97 3.21 -7.31
N GLN A 295 19.95 3.90 -7.83
CA GLN A 295 19.71 5.29 -7.47
C GLN A 295 19.32 5.44 -6.00
N ALA A 296 18.45 4.57 -5.47
CA ALA A 296 18.09 4.59 -4.07
C ALA A 296 19.29 4.31 -3.15
N ALA A 297 20.22 3.44 -3.55
CA ALA A 297 21.47 3.20 -2.82
C ALA A 297 22.29 4.50 -2.65
N LEU A 298 22.40 5.30 -3.72
CA LEU A 298 23.07 6.59 -3.72
C LEU A 298 22.31 7.62 -2.86
N ASP A 299 20.99 7.71 -3.03
CA ASP A 299 20.15 8.66 -2.29
C ASP A 299 20.24 8.39 -0.78
N LEU A 300 20.21 7.12 -0.35
CA LEU A 300 20.33 6.74 1.07
C LEU A 300 21.67 7.14 1.70
N GLN A 301 22.75 7.21 0.93
CA GLN A 301 24.06 7.67 1.43
C GLN A 301 24.09 9.18 1.67
N GLN A 302 23.20 9.95 1.04
CA GLN A 302 23.12 11.41 1.16
C GLN A 302 22.27 11.89 2.36
N ARG A 303 21.92 10.99 3.31
CA ARG A 303 21.21 11.27 4.58
C ARG A 303 19.79 11.85 4.46
N PHE A 304 18.98 11.40 3.51
CA PHE A 304 17.53 11.73 3.52
C PHE A 304 16.74 11.07 4.67
N PHE A 305 17.33 10.12 5.41
CA PHE A 305 16.64 9.23 6.36
C PHE A 305 17.09 9.36 7.82
N GLU A 306 17.87 10.38 8.16
CA GLU A 306 18.18 10.73 9.56
C GLU A 306 16.98 11.41 10.25
#